data_AF-A0A8T5NL01-F1
#
_entry.id   AF-A0A8T5NL01-F1
#
_cell.length_a   1.000
_cell.length_b   1.000
_cell.length_c   1.000
_cell.angle_alpha   90.00
_cell.angle_beta   90.00
_cell.angle_gamma   90.00
#
_symmetry.space_group_name_H-M   'P 1'
#
loop_
_entity.id
_entity.type
_entity.pdbx_description
1 polymer ?
#
loop_
_entity_poly.entity_id
_entity_poly.type
_entity_poly.pdbx_seq_one_letter_code
_entity_poly.pdbx_strand_id
1 'polypeptide(L)'
;MKKLSLGYSPCPNDTFIFYALAHKKVRGSVEFSETLKDVETLNRMALRGELDVTKVSFSAFCHLRKDYCLLHSGSALGRGCGPLIVAKDRIN
;
A
#
# COMPACT_ATOMS: atom_id res chain seq x y z
N MET A 1 12.74 18.41 9.59
CA MET A 1 12.48 16.97 9.36
C MET A 1 12.15 16.77 7.90
N LYS A 2 12.57 15.66 7.29
CA LYS A 2 12.23 15.38 5.89
C LYS A 2 10.77 14.92 5.83
N LYS A 3 9.95 15.58 5.01
CA LYS A 3 8.55 15.19 4.77
C LYS A 3 8.48 14.33 3.51
N LEU A 4 7.85 13.16 3.61
CA LEU A 4 7.64 12.23 2.49
C LEU A 4 6.15 12.04 2.25
N SER A 5 5.76 11.84 0.99
CA SER A 5 4.41 11.43 0.61
C SER A 5 4.23 9.92 0.85
N LEU A 6 3.10 9.54 1.47
CA LEU A 6 2.75 8.15 1.80
C LEU A 6 1.36 7.79 1.26
N GLY A 7 1.29 6.85 0.32
CA GLY A 7 0.04 6.30 -0.20
C GLY A 7 -0.33 4.96 0.42
N TYR A 8 -1.56 4.80 0.92
CA TYR A 8 -2.11 3.49 1.33
C TYR A 8 -3.63 3.44 1.15
N SER A 9 -4.22 2.24 1.24
CA SER A 9 -5.66 2.10 0.98
C SER A 9 -6.51 2.42 2.21
N PRO A 10 -7.79 2.79 2.04
CA PRO A 10 -8.71 2.96 3.17
C PRO A 10 -9.17 1.63 3.79
N CYS A 11 -8.67 0.47 3.33
CA CYS A 11 -9.05 -0.83 3.87
C CYS A 11 -8.60 -0.98 5.34
N PRO A 12 -9.38 -1.70 6.19
CA PRO A 12 -9.09 -1.82 7.62
C PRO A 12 -7.68 -2.31 7.97
N ASN A 13 -7.13 -3.24 7.18
CA ASN A 13 -5.77 -3.74 7.39
C ASN A 13 -4.71 -2.64 7.23
N ASP A 14 -4.86 -1.74 6.25
CA ASP A 14 -3.88 -0.69 6.00
C ASP A 14 -4.03 0.45 7.00
N THR A 15 -5.27 0.86 7.30
CA THR A 15 -5.52 1.88 8.34
C THR A 15 -5.05 1.42 9.71
N PHE A 16 -5.13 0.12 10.00
CA PHE A 16 -4.53 -0.47 11.19
C PHE A 16 -3.00 -0.40 11.18
N ILE A 17 -2.34 -0.84 10.09
CA ILE A 17 -0.87 -0.80 9.95
C ILE A 17 -0.32 0.62 10.14
N PHE A 18 -0.96 1.62 9.53
CA PHE A 18 -0.46 3.00 9.50
C PHE A 18 -1.03 3.89 10.62
N TYR A 19 -1.91 3.38 11.48
CA TYR A 19 -2.56 4.18 12.53
C TYR A 19 -1.58 4.98 13.37
N ALA A 20 -0.55 4.33 13.91
CA ALA A 20 0.41 4.97 14.80
C ALA A 20 1.26 6.03 14.07
N LEU A 21 1.55 5.82 12.78
CA LEU A 21 2.25 6.79 11.93
C LEU A 21 1.38 8.02 11.68
N ALA A 22 0.15 7.81 11.18
CA ALA A 22 -0.78 8.89 10.86
C ALA A 22 -1.18 9.74 12.08
N HIS A 23 -1.20 9.14 13.28
CA HIS A 23 -1.53 9.83 14.53
C HIS A 23 -0.29 10.29 15.32
N LYS A 24 0.91 10.27 14.70
CA LYS A 24 2.17 10.74 15.31
C LYS A 24 2.50 10.07 16.66
N LYS A 25 2.12 8.79 16.81
CA LYS A 25 2.35 7.97 18.01
C LYS A 25 3.71 7.25 17.99
N VAL A 26 4.38 7.20 16.85
CA VAL A 26 5.76 6.70 16.70
C VAL A 26 6.72 7.86 16.46
N ARG A 27 7.92 7.78 17.05
CA ARG A 27 8.99 8.77 16.89
C ARG A 27 9.90 8.37 15.72
N GLY A 28 10.34 9.34 14.94
CA GLY A 28 11.25 9.14 13.82
C GLY A 28 11.78 10.46 13.27
N SER A 29 12.74 10.39 12.35
CA SER A 29 13.33 11.56 11.68
C SER A 29 12.56 12.01 10.43
N VAL A 30 11.48 11.31 10.10
CA VAL A 30 10.66 11.48 8.89
C VAL A 30 9.22 11.79 9.29
N GLU A 31 8.62 12.77 8.61
CA GLU A 31 7.18 13.02 8.66
C GLU A 31 6.51 12.56 7.38
N PHE A 32 5.25 12.12 7.46
CA PHE A 32 4.49 11.67 6.31
C PHE A 32 3.35 12.64 5.96
N SER A 33 3.04 12.70 4.66
CA SER A 33 1.83 13.30 4.12
C SER A 33 1.00 12.18 3.51
N GLU A 34 -0.08 11.79 4.17
CA GLU A 34 -0.84 10.61 3.81
C GLU A 34 -1.82 10.90 2.66
N THR A 35 -1.96 9.93 1.76
CA THR A 35 -2.96 9.93 0.69
C THR A 35 -3.66 8.58 0.67
N LEU A 36 -4.95 8.58 0.99
CA LEU A 36 -5.78 7.37 0.99
C LEU A 36 -6.46 7.22 -0.36
N LYS A 37 -6.13 6.15 -1.08
CA LYS A 37 -6.70 5.84 -2.40
C LYS A 37 -6.87 4.33 -2.58
N ASP A 38 -7.74 3.93 -3.49
CA ASP A 38 -7.86 2.55 -3.91
C ASP A 38 -6.50 1.98 -4.41
N VAL A 39 -6.25 0.69 -4.21
CA VAL A 39 -4.96 0.06 -4.54
C VAL A 39 -4.61 0.16 -6.02
N GLU A 40 -5.59 0.12 -6.92
CA GLU A 40 -5.35 0.26 -8.36
C GLU A 40 -4.99 1.70 -8.72
N THR A 41 -5.56 2.67 -8.02
CA THR A 41 -5.13 4.07 -8.14
C THR A 41 -3.68 4.24 -7.68
N LEU A 42 -3.32 3.65 -6.53
CA LEU A 42 -1.95 3.69 -6.01
C LEU A 42 -0.94 3.00 -6.95
N ASN A 43 -1.30 1.85 -7.55
CA ASN A 43 -0.47 1.18 -8.55
C ASN A 43 -0.16 2.13 -9.73
N ARG A 44 -1.18 2.83 -10.25
CA ARG A 44 -1.02 3.78 -11.36
C ARG A 44 -0.20 5.01 -10.99
N MET A 45 -0.37 5.53 -9.78
CA MET A 45 0.43 6.64 -9.26
C MET A 45 1.91 6.24 -9.10
N ALA A 46 2.17 5.01 -8.62
CA ALA A 46 3.52 4.47 -8.48
C ALA A 46 4.21 4.32 -9.84
N LEU A 47 3.50 3.86 -10.88
CA LEU A 47 4.03 3.80 -12.25
C LEU A 47 4.41 5.18 -12.82
N ARG A 48 3.85 6.25 -12.27
CA ARG A 48 4.17 7.64 -12.63
C ARG A 48 5.14 8.31 -11.65
N GLY A 49 5.62 7.60 -10.63
CA GLY A 49 6.58 8.13 -9.65
C GLY A 49 6.01 9.22 -8.74
N GLU A 50 4.69 9.25 -8.52
CA GLU A 50 4.03 10.38 -7.85
C GLU A 50 4.20 10.40 -6.32
N LEU A 51 4.62 9.28 -5.71
CA LEU A 51 4.67 9.11 -4.25
C LEU A 51 6.04 8.58 -3.81
N ASP A 52 6.58 9.11 -2.73
CA ASP A 52 7.86 8.67 -2.15
C ASP A 52 7.76 7.26 -1.55
N VAL A 53 6.64 6.97 -0.89
CA VAL A 53 6.31 5.67 -0.29
C VAL A 53 4.87 5.32 -0.65
N THR A 54 4.60 4.13 -1.15
CA THR A 54 3.24 3.75 -1.55
C THR A 54 2.98 2.26 -1.44
N LYS A 55 1.81 1.90 -0.91
CA LYS A 55 1.29 0.53 -0.91
C LYS A 55 0.86 0.18 -2.32
N VAL A 56 1.40 -0.91 -2.85
CA VAL A 56 1.08 -1.44 -4.18
C VAL A 56 0.73 -2.92 -4.09
N SER A 57 0.10 -3.43 -5.14
CA SER A 57 0.03 -4.88 -5.33
C SER A 57 1.43 -5.45 -5.62
N PHE A 58 1.70 -6.69 -5.19
CA PHE A 58 2.95 -7.38 -5.53
C PHE A 58 3.14 -7.51 -7.05
N SER A 59 2.06 -7.71 -7.80
CA SER A 59 2.09 -7.74 -9.26
C SER A 59 2.58 -6.41 -9.83
N ALA A 60 2.08 -5.27 -9.34
CA ALA A 60 2.53 -3.95 -9.79
C ALA A 60 4.01 -3.72 -9.45
N PHE A 61 4.48 -4.17 -8.28
CA PHE A 61 5.88 -4.01 -7.87
C PHE A 61 6.87 -4.63 -8.88
N CYS A 62 6.52 -5.73 -9.56
CA CYS A 62 7.36 -6.32 -10.60
C CYS A 62 7.74 -5.32 -11.70
N HIS A 63 6.88 -4.33 -11.98
CA HIS A 63 7.11 -3.28 -12.99
C HIS A 63 7.79 -2.03 -12.42
N LEU A 64 7.91 -1.91 -11.10
CA LEU A 64 8.40 -0.71 -10.40
C LEU A 64 9.86 -0.83 -9.93
N ARG A 65 10.50 -1.99 -10.10
CA ARG A 65 11.83 -2.31 -9.53
C ARG A 65 12.97 -1.37 -9.93
N LYS A 66 12.80 -0.60 -11.00
CA LYS A 66 13.80 0.37 -11.45
C LYS A 66 13.82 1.61 -10.54
N ASP A 67 12.64 2.05 -10.09
CA ASP A 67 12.47 3.35 -9.42
C ASP A 67 12.10 3.18 -7.94
N TYR A 68 11.60 2.01 -7.55
CA TYR A 68 11.19 1.68 -6.18
C TYR A 68 11.90 0.43 -5.65
N CYS A 69 12.12 0.42 -4.33
CA CYS A 69 12.53 -0.76 -3.57
C CYS A 69 11.40 -1.24 -2.64
N LEU A 70 11.37 -2.55 -2.37
CA LEU A 70 10.41 -3.13 -1.43
C LEU A 70 10.89 -2.94 0.00
N LEU A 71 10.03 -2.41 0.87
CA LEU A 71 10.32 -2.31 2.31
C LEU A 71 10.19 -3.67 2.99
N HIS A 72 10.93 -3.87 4.08
CA HIS A 72 10.85 -5.07 4.91
C HIS A 72 9.57 -5.15 5.76
N SER A 73 8.71 -4.12 5.73
CA SER A 73 7.48 -4.02 6.51
C SER A 73 6.32 -3.49 5.66
N GLY A 74 5.09 -3.61 6.16
CA GLY A 74 3.89 -3.05 5.52
C GLY A 74 3.21 -3.96 4.48
N SER A 75 3.72 -5.17 4.24
CA SER A 75 3.07 -6.15 3.36
C SER A 75 1.85 -6.80 4.02
N ALA A 76 0.80 -7.03 3.23
CA ALA A 76 -0.36 -7.83 3.62
C ALA A 76 -0.38 -9.13 2.81
N LEU A 77 0.08 -10.23 3.41
CA LEU A 77 0.21 -11.54 2.78
C LEU A 77 -0.72 -12.55 3.45
N GLY A 78 -1.57 -13.21 2.66
CA GLY A 78 -2.43 -14.30 3.11
C GLY A 78 -1.72 -15.66 3.04
N ARG A 79 -1.95 -16.53 4.03
CA ARG A 79 -1.53 -17.94 4.01
C ARG A 79 -2.75 -18.81 4.26
N GLY A 80 -3.11 -19.63 3.26
CA GLY A 80 -4.37 -20.41 3.31
C GLY A 80 -5.63 -19.56 3.11
N CYS A 81 -5.49 -18.30 2.72
CA CYS A 81 -6.59 -17.38 2.39
C CYS A 81 -6.16 -16.43 1.27
N GLY A 82 -7.11 -15.84 0.56
CA GLY A 82 -6.83 -14.95 -0.57
C GLY A 82 -8.09 -14.49 -1.30
N PRO A 83 -7.91 -13.78 -2.42
CA PRO A 83 -9.04 -13.38 -3.26
C PRO A 83 -9.80 -14.61 -3.77
N LEU A 84 -11.13 -14.51 -3.79
CA LEU A 84 -12.03 -15.52 -4.31
C LEU A 84 -12.86 -14.93 -5.45
N ILE A 85 -13.16 -15.75 -6.45
CA ILE A 85 -14.14 -15.42 -7.48
C ILE A 85 -15.50 -15.90 -6.98
N VAL A 86 -16.47 -14.99 -6.93
CA VAL A 86 -17.85 -15.30 -6.54
C VAL A 86 -18.75 -15.17 -7.77
N ALA A 87 -19.63 -16.13 -7.97
CA ALA A 87 -20.61 -16.14 -9.05
C ALA A 87 -22.02 -16.35 -8.49
N LYS A 88 -23.01 -15.78 -9.17
CA LYS A 88 -24.42 -15.93 -8.80
C LYS A 88 -24.88 -17.39 -8.93
N ASP A 89 -24.47 -18.03 -10.01
CA ASP A 89 -24.78 -19.43 -10.32
C ASP A 89 -23.55 -20.32 -10.14
N ARG A 90 -23.78 -21.63 -9.98
CA ARG A 90 -22.71 -22.61 -9.87
C ARG A 90 -21.94 -22.67 -11.19
N ILE A 91 -20.63 -22.40 -11.13
CA ILE A 91 -19.74 -22.59 -12.27
C ILE A 91 -19.44 -24.10 -12.37
N ASN A 92 -19.80 -24.70 -13.51
CA ASN A 92 -19.44 -26.09 -13.87
C ASN A 92 -18.07 -26.13 -14.55
#